data_AF-A0A3B8V7W8-F1
#
_entry.id   AF-A0A3B8V7W8-F1
#
_cell.length_a   1.000
_cell.length_b   1.000
_cell.length_c   1.000
_cell.angle_alpha   90.00
_cell.angle_beta   90.00
_cell.angle_gamma   90.00
#
_symmetry.space_group_name_H-M   'P 1'
#
loop_
_entity.id
_entity.type
_entity.pdbx_description
1 polymer ?
#
loop_
_entity_poly.entity_id
_entity_poly.type
_entity_poly.pdbx_seq_one_letter_code
_entity_poly.pdbx_strand_id
1 'polypeptide(L)'
;EPLTDENLCATYYDLNKKYYGDAIVHDKEIAYEWARIPHFYRSFYVYKYSTGIISAISIAHRVLTEGESAVQDYFKFLSGGCSTDPVSILKWAGVDLTTKAPFKTAMKEFADALDEFEKLCD
;
A
#
# COMPACT_ATOMS: atom_id res chain seq x y z
N GLU A 1 -15.82 23.23 1.34
CA GLU A 1 -15.93 23.88 0.02
C GLU A 1 -16.72 22.97 -0.94
N PRO A 2 -17.36 23.50 -1.98
CA PRO A 2 -18.10 22.70 -2.96
C PRO A 2 -17.15 21.85 -3.83
N LEU A 3 -17.62 20.68 -4.29
CA LEU A 3 -16.88 19.77 -5.18
C LEU A 3 -17.02 20.20 -6.65
N THR A 4 -16.54 21.41 -6.98
CA THR A 4 -16.41 21.87 -8.37
C THR A 4 -15.21 21.20 -9.05
N ASP A 5 -15.18 21.23 -10.39
CA ASP A 5 -14.04 20.76 -11.17
C ASP A 5 -12.77 21.54 -10.81
N GLU A 6 -12.84 22.87 -10.68
CA GLU A 6 -11.72 23.72 -10.25
C GLU A 6 -11.13 23.24 -8.90
N ASN A 7 -11.98 23.00 -7.90
CA ASN A 7 -11.53 22.58 -6.57
C ASN A 7 -10.97 21.15 -6.54
N LEU A 8 -11.58 20.22 -7.28
CA LEU A 8 -11.11 18.85 -7.38
C LEU A 8 -9.79 18.76 -8.13
N CYS A 9 -9.65 19.50 -9.23
CA CYS A 9 -8.40 19.58 -9.99
C CYS A 9 -7.27 20.18 -9.15
N ALA A 10 -7.52 21.28 -8.44
CA ALA A 10 -6.54 21.88 -7.54
C ALA A 10 -6.10 20.89 -6.44
N THR A 11 -7.07 20.24 -5.78
CA THR A 11 -6.80 19.25 -4.74
C THR A 11 -5.97 18.07 -5.27
N TYR A 12 -6.32 17.54 -6.44
CA TYR A 12 -5.61 16.40 -7.02
C TYR A 12 -4.19 16.77 -7.46
N TYR A 13 -4.02 17.95 -8.06
CA TYR A 13 -2.71 18.45 -8.47
C TYR A 13 -1.75 18.62 -7.28
N ASP A 14 -2.22 19.23 -6.20
CA ASP A 14 -1.42 19.41 -4.98
C ASP A 14 -1.11 18.08 -4.30
N LEU A 15 -2.05 17.13 -4.32
CA LEU A 15 -1.83 15.78 -3.82
C LEU A 15 -0.77 15.04 -4.65
N ASN A 16 -0.84 15.14 -5.99
CA ASN A 16 0.14 14.52 -6.88
C ASN A 16 1.55 15.07 -6.61
N LYS A 17 1.70 16.41 -6.53
CA LYS A 17 2.97 17.05 -6.14
C LYS A 17 3.52 16.54 -4.83
N LYS A 18 2.66 16.44 -3.81
CA LYS A 18 3.06 15.95 -2.49
C LYS A 18 3.61 14.52 -2.53
N TYR A 19 3.03 13.64 -3.35
CA TYR A 19 3.43 12.24 -3.42
C TYR A 19 4.69 12.01 -4.25
N TYR A 20 4.84 12.72 -5.37
CA TYR A 20 5.95 12.50 -6.30
C TYR A 20 7.18 13.37 -6.01
N GLY A 21 7.02 14.49 -5.29
CA GLY A 21 8.11 15.41 -4.96
C GLY A 21 8.72 16.09 -6.19
N ASP A 22 9.83 16.79 -5.98
CA ASP A 22 10.44 17.68 -6.98
C ASP A 22 11.28 16.95 -8.05
N ALA A 23 11.38 15.62 -7.97
CA ALA A 23 12.18 14.82 -8.89
C ALA A 23 11.51 14.60 -10.26
N ILE A 24 10.22 14.97 -10.41
CA ILE A 24 9.46 14.84 -11.66
C ILE A 24 8.96 16.20 -12.16
N VAL A 25 8.59 16.26 -13.44
CA VAL A 25 7.85 17.40 -14.00
C VAL A 25 6.37 17.27 -13.61
N HIS A 26 5.78 18.37 -13.13
CA HIS A 26 4.36 18.41 -12.75
C HIS A 26 3.50 19.02 -13.84
N ASP A 27 3.16 18.21 -14.85
CA ASP A 27 2.28 18.57 -15.95
C ASP A 27 0.92 19.04 -15.43
N LYS A 28 0.40 20.15 -15.98
CA LYS A 28 -0.89 20.71 -15.52
C LYS A 28 -2.05 19.76 -15.79
N GLU A 29 -1.92 18.95 -16.82
CA GLU A 29 -2.90 17.96 -17.27
C GLU A 29 -3.17 16.88 -16.21
N ILE A 30 -2.22 16.59 -15.31
CA ILE A 30 -2.41 15.59 -14.24
C ILE A 30 -3.52 16.00 -13.25
N ALA A 31 -3.85 17.29 -13.19
CA ALA A 31 -4.94 17.80 -12.36
C ALA A 31 -6.30 17.17 -12.71
N TYR A 32 -6.49 16.68 -13.94
CA TYR A 32 -7.75 16.06 -14.40
C TYR A 32 -7.79 14.55 -14.19
N GLU A 33 -6.72 13.92 -13.69
CA GLU A 33 -6.64 12.46 -13.61
C GLU A 33 -7.73 11.85 -12.71
N TRP A 34 -8.18 12.55 -11.67
CA TRP A 34 -9.29 12.08 -10.83
C TRP A 34 -10.56 11.76 -11.63
N ALA A 35 -10.81 12.47 -12.74
CA ALA A 35 -12.02 12.32 -13.54
C ALA A 35 -12.04 11.02 -14.35
N ARG A 36 -10.89 10.40 -14.60
CA ARG A 36 -10.78 9.15 -15.39
C ARG A 36 -10.63 7.88 -14.54
N ILE A 37 -10.50 7.99 -13.21
CA ILE A 37 -10.26 6.85 -12.33
C ILE A 37 -11.60 6.15 -12.01
N PRO A 38 -11.89 4.95 -12.55
CA PRO A 38 -13.18 4.31 -12.35
C PRO A 38 -13.41 3.88 -10.89
N HIS A 39 -12.33 3.64 -10.15
CA HIS A 39 -12.39 3.24 -8.75
C HIS A 39 -12.96 4.33 -7.83
N PHE A 40 -12.99 5.60 -8.24
CA PHE A 40 -13.62 6.67 -7.44
C PHE A 40 -15.15 6.59 -7.43
N TYR A 41 -15.73 5.82 -8.36
CA TYR A 41 -17.15 5.47 -8.36
C TYR A 41 -17.45 4.20 -7.55
N ARG A 42 -16.47 3.66 -6.83
CA ARG A 42 -16.63 2.55 -5.88
C ARG A 42 -16.24 3.05 -4.49
N SER A 43 -17.20 3.08 -3.58
CA SER A 43 -17.01 3.61 -2.23
C SER A 43 -15.82 2.98 -1.52
N PHE A 44 -14.78 3.80 -1.28
CA PHE A 44 -13.61 3.48 -0.45
C PHE A 44 -12.92 2.16 -0.81
N TYR A 45 -12.79 1.84 -2.10
CA TYR A 45 -12.17 0.59 -2.52
C TYR A 45 -10.63 0.63 -2.52
N VAL A 46 -10.05 1.73 -2.98
CA VAL A 46 -8.62 1.80 -3.37
C VAL A 46 -7.63 1.59 -2.23
N TYR A 47 -7.96 1.98 -1.00
CA TYR A 47 -7.04 1.85 0.14
C TYR A 47 -6.66 0.39 0.43
N LYS A 48 -7.52 -0.55 0.01
CA LYS A 48 -7.31 -1.99 0.19
C LYS A 48 -6.10 -2.51 -0.60
N TYR A 49 -5.72 -1.85 -1.70
CA TYR A 49 -4.49 -2.20 -2.41
C TYR A 49 -3.27 -1.90 -1.55
N SER A 50 -3.22 -0.71 -0.92
CA SER A 50 -2.12 -0.32 -0.04
C SER A 50 -2.03 -1.22 1.19
N THR A 51 -3.15 -1.48 1.87
CA THR A 51 -3.12 -2.39 3.04
C THR A 51 -2.85 -3.83 2.66
N GLY A 52 -3.31 -4.27 1.48
CA GLY A 52 -3.04 -5.59 0.93
C GLY A 52 -1.56 -5.83 0.64
N ILE A 53 -0.90 -4.91 -0.08
CA ILE A 53 0.54 -5.06 -0.38
C ILE A 53 1.40 -4.94 0.88
N ILE A 54 1.05 -4.04 1.81
CA ILE A 54 1.73 -3.94 3.12
C ILE A 54 1.64 -5.25 3.89
N SER A 55 0.47 -5.89 3.88
CA SER A 55 0.25 -7.18 4.52
C SER A 55 1.07 -8.28 3.84
N ALA A 56 1.07 -8.32 2.50
CA ALA A 56 1.82 -9.30 1.73
C ALA A 56 3.33 -9.21 1.99
N ILE A 57 3.89 -7.99 1.96
CA ILE A 57 5.32 -7.77 2.27
C ILE A 57 5.63 -8.21 3.70
N SER A 58 4.78 -7.87 4.67
CA SER A 58 5.00 -8.27 6.07
C SER A 58 4.97 -9.79 6.26
N ILE A 59 4.03 -10.49 5.60
CA ILE A 59 3.96 -11.96 5.63
C ILE A 59 5.20 -12.57 4.98
N ALA A 60 5.59 -12.08 3.81
CA ALA A 60 6.77 -12.56 3.10
C ALA A 60 8.05 -12.36 3.92
N HIS A 61 8.22 -11.20 4.55
CA HIS A 61 9.33 -10.92 5.45
C HIS A 61 9.41 -11.96 6.58
N ARG A 62 8.28 -12.26 7.24
CA ARG A 62 8.23 -13.30 8.27
C ARG A 62 8.60 -14.68 7.72
N VAL A 63 8.06 -15.07 6.56
CA VAL A 63 8.39 -16.36 5.93
C VAL A 63 9.89 -16.49 5.68
N LEU A 64 10.54 -15.42 5.22
CA LEU A 64 11.97 -15.42 4.91
C LEU A 64 12.88 -15.36 6.15
N THR A 65 12.40 -14.78 7.26
CA THR A 65 13.23 -14.53 8.46
C THR A 65 12.95 -15.49 9.63
N GLU A 66 11.70 -15.92 9.80
CA GLU A 66 11.27 -16.84 10.87
C GLU A 66 11.15 -18.29 10.38
N GLY A 67 11.01 -18.51 9.07
CA GLY A 67 10.95 -19.85 8.47
C GLY A 67 9.65 -20.61 8.78
N GLU A 68 9.77 -21.86 9.20
CA GLU A 68 8.67 -22.83 9.30
C GLU A 68 7.46 -22.33 10.12
N SER A 69 7.70 -21.59 11.22
CA SER A 69 6.60 -21.05 12.03
C SER A 69 5.73 -20.05 11.26
N ALA A 70 6.36 -19.14 10.50
CA ALA A 70 5.64 -18.16 9.69
C ALA A 70 4.93 -18.80 8.48
N VAL A 71 5.50 -19.87 7.92
CA VAL A 71 4.86 -20.67 6.87
C VAL A 71 3.57 -21.32 7.39
N GLN A 72 3.60 -21.90 8.58
CA GLN A 72 2.42 -22.51 9.21
C GLN A 72 1.33 -21.46 9.49
N ASP A 73 1.71 -20.28 10.01
CA ASP A 73 0.81 -19.14 10.19
C ASP A 73 0.15 -18.69 8.87
N TYR A 74 0.93 -18.62 7.79
CA TYR A 74 0.42 -18.26 6.47
C TYR A 74 -0.58 -19.30 5.93
N PHE A 75 -0.29 -20.60 6.05
CA PHE A 75 -1.24 -21.65 5.66
C PHE A 75 -2.51 -21.62 6.51
N LYS A 76 -2.39 -21.32 7.81
CA LYS A 76 -3.54 -21.12 8.68
C LYS A 76 -4.41 -19.97 8.18
N PHE A 77 -3.82 -18.83 7.85
CA PHE A 77 -4.53 -17.69 7.22
C PHE A 77 -5.23 -18.10 5.91
N LEU A 78 -4.53 -18.76 4.99
CA LEU A 78 -5.10 -19.20 3.71
C LEU A 78 -6.28 -20.16 3.89
N SER A 79 -6.15 -21.12 4.81
CA SER A 79 -7.21 -22.08 5.12
C SER A 79 -8.47 -21.43 5.72
N GLY A 80 -8.33 -20.25 6.30
CA GLY A 80 -9.44 -19.52 6.92
C GLY A 80 -10.42 -18.91 5.90
N GLY A 81 -10.02 -18.68 4.65
CA GLY A 81 -10.88 -18.11 3.61
C GLY A 81 -11.66 -16.87 4.08
N CYS A 82 -12.98 -16.85 3.86
CA CYS A 82 -13.87 -15.77 4.30
C CYS A 82 -14.55 -16.05 5.66
N SER A 83 -13.91 -16.83 6.54
CA SER A 83 -14.53 -17.24 7.83
C SER A 83 -14.64 -16.12 8.87
N THR A 84 -13.87 -15.04 8.74
CA THR A 84 -13.92 -13.88 9.63
C THR A 84 -13.54 -12.61 8.86
N ASP A 85 -13.56 -11.46 9.54
CA ASP A 85 -13.25 -10.19 8.90
C ASP A 85 -11.78 -10.09 8.47
N PRO A 86 -11.47 -9.30 7.41
CA PRO A 86 -10.12 -9.23 6.85
C PRO A 86 -9.04 -8.75 7.83
N VAL A 87 -9.39 -7.91 8.81
CA VAL A 87 -8.40 -7.38 9.78
C VAL A 87 -8.08 -8.45 10.82
N SER A 88 -9.08 -9.17 11.31
CA SER A 88 -8.90 -10.26 12.27
C SER A 88 -8.15 -11.44 11.67
N ILE A 89 -8.47 -11.85 10.44
CA ILE A 89 -7.84 -13.01 9.81
C ILE A 89 -6.36 -12.77 9.49
N LEU A 90 -5.97 -11.54 9.12
CA LEU A 90 -4.57 -11.19 8.86
C LEU A 90 -3.67 -11.35 10.10
N LYS A 91 -4.23 -11.24 11.30
CA LYS A 91 -3.49 -11.51 12.54
C LYS A 91 -3.06 -12.97 12.66
N TRP A 92 -3.75 -13.90 11.98
CA TRP A 92 -3.34 -15.31 11.94
C TRP A 92 -2.04 -15.51 11.17
N ALA A 93 -1.76 -14.63 10.19
CA ALA A 93 -0.48 -14.57 9.50
C ALA A 93 0.53 -13.61 10.17
N GLY A 94 0.26 -13.17 11.42
CA GLY A 94 1.10 -12.25 12.18
C GLY A 94 1.05 -10.79 11.74
N VAL A 95 0.04 -10.38 10.96
CA VAL A 95 -0.11 -8.99 10.52
C VAL A 95 -1.23 -8.30 11.29
N ASP A 96 -0.88 -7.32 12.11
CA ASP A 96 -1.85 -6.45 12.80
C ASP A 96 -1.90 -5.04 12.18
N LEU A 97 -2.87 -4.85 11.27
CA LEU A 97 -3.12 -3.57 10.60
C LEU A 97 -3.64 -2.45 11.51
N THR A 98 -3.95 -2.73 12.78
CA THR A 98 -4.29 -1.69 13.77
C THR A 98 -3.05 -1.00 14.35
N THR A 99 -1.86 -1.53 14.04
CA THR A 99 -0.57 -0.99 14.48
C THR A 99 0.23 -0.41 13.31
N LYS A 100 1.28 0.34 13.60
CA LYS A 100 2.23 0.83 12.57
C LYS A 100 3.25 -0.21 12.12
N ALA A 101 3.31 -1.38 12.77
CA ALA A 101 4.38 -2.35 12.52
C ALA A 101 4.39 -2.86 11.06
N PRO A 102 3.27 -3.30 10.46
CA PRO A 102 3.28 -3.77 9.06
C PRO A 102 3.74 -2.69 8.08
N PHE A 103 3.29 -1.44 8.28
CA PHE A 103 3.71 -0.32 7.44
C PHE A 103 5.23 -0.08 7.54
N LYS A 104 5.78 -0.10 8.76
CA LYS A 104 7.22 0.10 8.97
C LYS A 104 8.05 -1.00 8.31
N THR A 105 7.62 -2.26 8.41
CA THR A 105 8.26 -3.38 7.70
C THR A 105 8.23 -3.15 6.20
N ALA A 106 7.06 -2.84 5.62
CA ALA A 106 6.94 -2.63 4.18
C ALA A 106 7.81 -1.46 3.65
N MET A 107 7.88 -0.35 4.39
CA MET A 107 8.72 0.79 4.02
C MET A 107 10.21 0.48 4.17
N LYS A 108 10.59 -0.34 5.17
CA LYS A 108 11.98 -0.78 5.30
C LYS A 108 12.40 -1.68 4.13
N GLU A 109 11.57 -2.66 3.77
CA GLU A 109 11.84 -3.53 2.61
C GLU A 109 11.96 -2.73 1.31
N PHE A 110 11.13 -1.70 1.12
CA PHE A 110 11.24 -0.80 -0.03
C PHE A 110 12.57 -0.03 -0.03
N ALA A 111 12.98 0.52 1.12
CA ALA A 111 14.23 1.26 1.24
C ALA A 111 15.45 0.36 1.00
N ASP A 112 15.48 -0.83 1.60
CA ASP A 112 16.59 -1.77 1.44
C ASP A 112 16.72 -2.24 -0.03
N ALA A 113 15.60 -2.50 -0.70
CA ALA A 113 15.59 -2.88 -2.12
C ALA A 113 16.06 -1.73 -3.04
N LEU A 114 15.71 -0.48 -2.71
CA LEU A 114 16.20 0.69 -3.42
C LEU A 114 17.71 0.86 -3.23
N ASP A 115 18.21 0.76 -2.00
CA ASP A 115 19.64 0.85 -1.67
C ASP A 115 20.46 -0.24 -2.39
N GLU A 116 19.90 -1.45 -2.55
CA GLU A 116 20.54 -2.52 -3.32
C GLU A 116 20.58 -2.18 -4.81
N PHE A 117 19.47 -1.66 -5.36
CA PHE A 117 19.39 -1.26 -6.76
C PHE A 117 20.38 -0.13 -7.10
N GLU A 118 20.51 0.88 -6.25
CA GLU A 118 21.44 2.00 -6.44
C GLU A 118 22.90 1.52 -6.54
N LYS A 119 23.32 0.59 -5.65
CA LYS A 119 24.67 0.01 -5.67
C LYS A 119 25.00 -0.80 -6.94
N LEU A 120 23.99 -1.30 -7.65
CA LEU A 120 24.17 -2.01 -8.93
C LEU A 120 24.31 -1.05 -10.11
N CYS A 121 23.93 0.22 -9.92
CA CYS A 121 23.98 1.26 -10.95
C CYS A 121 25.24 2.13 -10.86
N ASP A 122 25.97 2.06 -9.74
CA ASP A 122 27.31 2.61 -9.55
C ASP A 122 28.40 1.71 -10.18
#